data_AF-A6VBP6-F1
#
_entry.id   AF-A6VBP6-F1
#
_cell.length_a   1.000
_cell.length_b   1.000
_cell.length_c   1.000
_cell.angle_alpha   90.00
_cell.angle_beta   90.00
_cell.angle_gamma   90.00
#
_symmetry.space_group_name_H-M   'P 1'
#
loop_
_entity.id
_entity.type
_entity.pdbx_description
1 polymer ?
#
loop_
_entity_poly.entity_id
_entity_poly.type
_entity_poly.pdbx_seq_one_letter_code
_entity_poly.pdbx_strand_id
1 'polypeptide(L)'
;MNTVESIADDGIEHARYCTEQARWLNALGTSICDALVGGKASPDIRADRAKELASLICYLAHNLIHYSESRASEMEKELAAL
;
A
#
# COMPACT_ATOMS: atom_id res chain seq x y z
N MET A 1 -5.80 -24.98 16.87
CA MET A 1 -6.42 -23.77 16.34
C MET A 1 -7.57 -24.22 15.49
N ASN A 2 -8.79 -23.77 15.77
CA ASN A 2 -9.91 -24.06 14.89
C ASN A 2 -9.79 -23.20 13.60
N THR A 3 -10.36 -23.64 12.49
CA THR A 3 -10.14 -22.97 11.20
C THR A 3 -10.69 -21.54 11.17
N VAL A 4 -11.74 -21.25 11.95
CA VAL A 4 -12.31 -19.90 12.09
C VAL A 4 -11.35 -18.95 12.80
N GLU A 5 -10.68 -19.41 13.86
CA GLU A 5 -9.65 -18.65 14.59
C GLU A 5 -8.48 -18.30 13.66
N SER A 6 -8.05 -19.25 12.82
CA SER A 6 -6.98 -19.00 11.85
C SER A 6 -7.36 -17.94 10.81
N ILE A 7 -8.59 -18.00 10.28
CA ILE A 7 -9.09 -17.00 9.31
C ILE A 7 -9.23 -15.63 9.98
N ALA A 8 -9.66 -15.58 11.24
CA ALA A 8 -9.77 -14.33 11.99
C ALA A 8 -8.40 -13.69 12.24
N ASP A 9 -7.40 -14.49 12.63
CA ASP A 9 -6.02 -14.03 12.80
C ASP A 9 -5.44 -13.49 11.48
N ASP A 10 -5.69 -14.18 10.36
CA ASP A 10 -5.28 -13.73 9.04
C ASP A 10 -5.97 -12.42 8.62
N GLY A 11 -7.24 -12.24 8.96
CA GLY A 11 -7.97 -11.00 8.74
C GLY A 11 -7.39 -9.83 9.53
N ILE A 12 -6.98 -10.06 10.78
CA ILE A 12 -6.32 -9.06 11.63
C ILE A 12 -4.95 -8.69 11.04
N GLU A 13 -4.16 -9.69 10.64
CA GLU A 13 -2.84 -9.46 10.05
C GLU A 13 -2.94 -8.72 8.71
N HIS A 14 -3.93 -9.07 7.88
CA HIS A 14 -4.23 -8.37 6.64
C HIS A 14 -4.58 -6.89 6.89
N ALA A 15 -5.44 -6.59 7.86
CA ALA A 15 -5.78 -5.21 8.22
C ALA A 15 -4.57 -4.42 8.75
N ARG A 16 -3.71 -5.06 9.54
CA ARG A 16 -2.45 -4.49 10.03
C ARG A 16 -1.52 -4.15 8.86
N TYR A 17 -1.36 -5.08 7.92
CA TYR A 17 -0.56 -4.88 6.71
C TYR A 17 -1.08 -3.71 5.87
N CYS A 18 -2.37 -3.67 5.56
CA CYS A 18 -2.98 -2.57 4.80
C CYS A 18 -2.77 -1.21 5.47
N THR A 19 -2.86 -1.15 6.80
CA THR A 19 -2.63 0.08 7.57
C THR A 19 -1.19 0.56 7.42
N GLU A 20 -0.21 -0.33 7.50
CA GLU A 20 1.20 0.03 7.36
C GLU A 20 1.51 0.48 5.93
N GLN A 21 0.97 -0.20 4.92
CA GLN A 21 1.12 0.21 3.52
C GLN A 21 0.50 1.59 3.25
N ALA A 22 -0.68 1.87 3.82
CA ALA A 22 -1.31 3.19 3.71
C ALA A 22 -0.43 4.30 4.32
N ARG A 23 0.26 4.02 5.43
CA ARG A 23 1.22 4.97 6.03
C ARG A 23 2.40 5.25 5.09
N TRP A 24 2.95 4.22 4.45
CA TRP A 24 4.06 4.39 3.51
C TRP A 24 3.64 5.14 2.26
N LEU A 25 2.45 4.84 1.71
CA LEU A 25 1.89 5.59 0.58
C LEU A 25 1.69 7.07 0.95
N ASN A 26 1.20 7.37 2.16
CA ASN A 26 1.07 8.74 2.64
C ASN A 26 2.43 9.45 2.78
N ALA A 27 3.46 8.76 3.30
CA ALA A 27 4.82 9.30 3.40
C ALA A 27 5.42 9.60 2.01
N LEU A 28 5.21 8.72 1.03
CA LEU A 28 5.60 8.94 -0.37
C LEU A 28 4.85 10.12 -0.99
N GLY A 29 3.55 10.23 -0.76
CA GLY A 29 2.74 11.36 -1.20
C GLY A 29 3.26 12.70 -0.65
N THR A 30 3.60 12.73 0.64
CA THR A 30 4.21 13.89 1.28
C THR A 30 5.58 14.22 0.65
N SER A 31 6.39 13.20 0.36
CA SER A 31 7.71 13.37 -0.27
C SER A 31 7.62 13.95 -1.69
N ILE A 32 6.54 13.67 -2.44
CA ILE A 32 6.26 14.29 -3.74
C ILE A 32 6.03 15.80 -3.56
N CYS A 33 5.21 16.18 -2.58
CA CYS A 33 4.98 17.59 -2.26
C CYS A 33 6.28 18.30 -1.88
N ASP A 34 7.10 17.68 -1.03
CA ASP A 34 8.39 18.23 -0.60
C ASP A 34 9.36 18.42 -1.79
N ALA A 35 9.41 17.45 -2.70
CA ALA A 35 10.23 17.54 -3.91
C ALA A 35 9.82 18.72 -4.80
N LEU A 36 8.52 19.05 -4.86
CA LEU A 36 7.99 20.14 -5.69
C LEU A 36 8.13 21.52 -5.03
N VAL A 37 7.96 21.61 -3.71
CA VAL A 37 7.86 22.91 -2.99
C VAL A 37 9.23 23.46 -2.59
N GLY A 38 10.23 22.61 -2.35
CA GLY A 38 11.51 23.03 -1.77
C GLY A 38 12.75 22.54 -2.53
N GLY A 39 13.90 23.15 -2.22
CA GLY A 39 15.21 22.62 -2.59
C GLY A 39 16.08 23.59 -3.39
N LYS A 40 17.40 23.35 -3.33
CA LYS A 40 18.41 24.10 -4.11
C LYS A 40 18.55 23.57 -5.55
N ALA A 41 17.88 22.45 -5.87
CA ALA A 41 17.91 21.84 -7.19
C ALA A 41 17.08 22.63 -8.21
N SER A 42 17.41 22.50 -9.49
CA SER A 42 16.64 23.14 -10.56
C SER A 42 15.19 22.62 -10.60
N PRO A 43 14.23 23.42 -11.09
CA PRO A 43 12.84 22.98 -11.25
C PRO A 43 12.68 21.68 -12.03
N ASP A 44 13.47 21.47 -13.09
CA ASP A 44 13.39 20.25 -13.92
C ASP A 44 13.75 19.00 -13.13
N ILE A 45 14.86 19.05 -12.37
CA ILE A 45 15.30 17.93 -11.51
C ILE A 45 14.23 17.61 -10.44
N ARG A 46 13.61 18.64 -9.87
CA ARG A 46 12.54 18.49 -8.89
C ARG A 46 11.28 17.86 -9.49
N ALA A 47 10.90 18.29 -10.69
CA ALA A 47 9.77 17.73 -11.42
C ALA A 47 10.01 16.25 -11.78
N ASP A 48 11.20 15.90 -12.24
CA ASP A 48 11.54 14.51 -12.57
C ASP A 48 11.56 13.63 -11.33
N ARG A 49 12.11 14.12 -10.21
CA ARG A 49 12.04 13.41 -8.93
C ARG A 49 10.61 13.19 -8.45
N ALA A 50 9.75 14.19 -8.58
CA ALA A 50 8.34 14.08 -8.25
C ALA A 50 7.62 13.05 -9.13
N LYS A 51 7.94 12.98 -10.43
CA LYS A 51 7.41 11.96 -11.36
C LYS A 51 7.85 10.55 -10.99
N GLU A 52 9.12 10.35 -10.63
CA GLU A 52 9.63 9.05 -10.17
C GLU A 52 8.87 8.57 -8.93
N LEU A 53 8.72 9.46 -7.93
CA LEU A 53 7.96 9.16 -6.71
C LEU A 53 6.47 8.90 -7.00
N ALA A 54 5.87 9.66 -7.92
CA ALA A 54 4.50 9.44 -8.38
C ALA A 54 4.32 8.10 -9.11
N SER A 55 5.33 7.68 -9.88
CA SER A 55 5.30 6.37 -10.53
C SER A 55 5.40 5.23 -9.51
N LEU A 56 6.26 5.41 -8.50
CA LEU A 56 6.41 4.45 -7.41
C LEU A 56 5.14 4.31 -6.56
N ILE A 57 4.51 5.42 -6.17
CA ILE A 57 3.26 5.37 -5.38
C ILE A 57 2.14 4.68 -6.17
N CYS A 58 2.02 4.93 -7.47
CA CYS A 58 1.05 4.25 -8.33
C CYS A 58 1.30 2.74 -8.39
N TYR A 59 2.56 2.32 -8.57
CA TYR A 59 2.93 0.91 -8.58
C TYR A 59 2.61 0.21 -7.24
N LEU A 60 2.97 0.83 -6.12
CA LEU A 60 2.73 0.27 -4.79
C LEU A 60 1.24 0.21 -4.45
N ALA A 61 0.47 1.26 -4.79
CA ALA A 61 -0.97 1.27 -4.60
C ALA A 61 -1.65 0.17 -5.42
N HIS A 62 -1.23 -0.03 -6.67
CA HIS A 62 -1.73 -1.12 -7.51
C HIS A 62 -1.47 -2.48 -6.87
N ASN A 63 -0.24 -2.75 -6.45
CA ASN A 63 0.11 -4.01 -5.79
C ASN A 63 -0.68 -4.23 -4.50
N LEU A 64 -0.89 -3.18 -3.69
CA LEU A 64 -1.67 -3.27 -2.46
C LEU A 64 -3.12 -3.66 -2.75
N ILE A 65 -3.75 -3.06 -3.77
CA ILE A 65 -5.12 -3.38 -4.18
C ILE A 65 -5.19 -4.86 -4.58
N HIS A 66 -4.31 -5.33 -5.47
CA HIS A 66 -4.32 -6.72 -5.92
C HIS A 66 -4.07 -7.71 -4.80
N TYR A 67 -3.09 -7.44 -3.93
CA TYR A 67 -2.82 -8.28 -2.77
C TYR A 67 -4.04 -8.34 -1.85
N SER A 68 -4.64 -7.18 -1.57
CA SER A 68 -5.79 -7.08 -0.69
C SER A 68 -7.01 -7.80 -1.23
N GLU A 69 -7.27 -7.69 -2.53
CA GLU A 69 -8.36 -8.40 -3.19
C GLU A 69 -8.13 -9.92 -3.19
N SER A 70 -6.90 -10.36 -3.50
CA SER A 70 -6.55 -11.79 -3.49
C SER A 70 -6.72 -12.38 -2.10
N ARG A 71 -6.16 -11.75 -1.07
CA ARG A 71 -6.21 -12.29 0.30
C ARG A 71 -7.64 -12.27 0.85
N ALA A 72 -8.43 -11.24 0.58
CA ALA A 72 -9.84 -11.20 0.95
C ALA A 72 -10.62 -12.35 0.29
N SER A 73 -10.40 -12.60 -1.01
CA SER A 73 -11.03 -13.69 -1.74
C SER A 73 -10.61 -15.07 -1.22
N GLU A 74 -9.35 -15.24 -0.83
CA GLU A 74 -8.85 -16.49 -0.23
C GLU A 74 -9.51 -16.75 1.12
N MET A 75 -9.56 -15.76 2.02
CA MET A 75 -10.22 -15.91 3.33
C MET A 75 -11.72 -16.19 3.18
N GLU A 76 -12.40 -15.58 2.20
CA GLU A 76 -13.82 -15.87 1.92
C GLU A 76 -14.02 -17.32 1.46
N LYS A 77 -13.14 -17.84 0.60
CA LYS A 77 -13.19 -19.25 0.15
C LYS A 77 -12.89 -20.22 1.29
N GLU A 78 -11.91 -19.90 2.13
CA GLU A 78 -11.58 -20.69 3.32
C GLU A 78 -12.78 -20.75 4.27
N LEU A 79 -13.47 -19.62 4.50
CA LEU A 79 -14.66 -19.53 5.34
C LEU A 79 -15.85 -20.31 4.74
N ALA A 80 -16.06 -20.22 3.43
CA ALA A 80 -17.14 -20.93 2.74
C ALA A 80 -16.94 -22.45 2.68
N ALA A 81 -15.70 -22.93 2.89
CA ALA A 81 -15.35 -24.35 2.93
C ALA A 81 -15.51 -24.99 4.33
N LEU A 82 -15.94 -24.21 5.34
CA LEU A 82 -16.24 -24.66 6.70
C LEU A 82 -17.67 -25.19 6.83
#